data_AF-A0A359GQ90-F1
#
_entry.id   AF-A0A359GQ90-F1
#
_cell.length_a   1.000
_cell.length_b   1.000
_cell.length_c   1.000
_cell.angle_alpha   90.00
_cell.angle_beta   90.00
_cell.angle_gamma   90.00
#
_symmetry.space_group_name_H-M   'P 1'
#
loop_
_entity.id
_entity.type
_entity.pdbx_description
1 polymer ?
#
loop_
_entity_poly.entity_id
_entity_poly.type
_entity_poly.pdbx_seq_one_letter_code
_entity_poly.pdbx_strand_id
1 'polypeptide(L)'
;MFEVLDKAIDLDTAGVPPIDGLEGFKDLLRRYIRHCATNPDHARIMVSEAMIGGERLQWIVDNFLIPRREAIAQRLVRASTLEQLPDLNPLSFLYITTSVCQMPFVLAHEVQALFGIDVRKPEIVDAHIESVLNLFFQYRAD
;
A
#
# COMPACT_ATOMS: atom_id res chain seq x y z
N MET A 1 -2.44 17.03 4.30
CA MET A 1 -2.34 15.99 3.25
C MET A 1 -1.67 14.74 3.80
N PHE A 2 -0.40 14.78 4.21
CA PHE A 2 0.27 13.64 4.87
C PHE A 2 -0.38 13.24 6.22
N GLU A 3 -0.82 14.21 7.02
CA GLU A 3 -1.64 13.97 8.23
C GLU A 3 -2.99 13.26 7.97
N VAL A 4 -3.50 13.32 6.72
CA VAL A 4 -4.74 12.60 6.34
C VAL A 4 -4.43 11.13 6.05
N LEU A 5 -3.22 10.81 5.58
CA LEU A 5 -2.76 9.42 5.52
C LEU A 5 -2.46 8.87 6.89
N ASP A 6 -2.05 9.72 7.82
CA ASP A 6 -1.83 9.29 9.20
C ASP A 6 -3.12 8.81 9.80
N LYS A 7 -4.22 9.54 9.61
CA LYS A 7 -5.53 9.18 10.13
C LYS A 7 -6.23 8.06 9.37
N ALA A 8 -5.90 7.84 8.10
CA ALA A 8 -6.62 6.89 7.25
C ALA A 8 -5.83 5.60 6.96
N ILE A 9 -4.51 5.65 7.10
CA ILE A 9 -3.59 4.53 7.29
C ILE A 9 -3.12 4.58 8.75
N ASP A 10 -4.01 4.94 9.68
CA ASP A 10 -3.68 4.97 11.11
C ASP A 10 -3.61 3.53 11.61
N LEU A 11 -2.49 2.90 11.32
CA LEU A 11 -2.23 1.50 11.63
C LEU A 11 -1.93 1.27 13.12
N ASP A 12 -1.88 2.34 13.92
CA ASP A 12 -1.65 2.32 15.38
C ASP A 12 -2.69 3.16 16.17
N THR A 13 -3.86 3.48 15.61
CA THR A 13 -4.94 4.08 16.43
C THR A 13 -5.56 3.05 17.36
N ALA A 14 -5.84 3.49 18.60
CA ALA A 14 -6.73 2.77 19.50
C ALA A 14 -8.07 2.48 18.80
N GLY A 15 -8.35 1.19 18.56
CA GLY A 15 -9.56 0.72 17.86
C GLY A 15 -9.31 0.00 16.52
N VAL A 16 -8.08 0.01 16.02
CA VAL A 16 -7.67 -0.81 14.87
C VAL A 16 -7.24 -2.20 15.34
N PRO A 17 -7.76 -3.30 14.77
CA PRO A 17 -7.35 -4.65 15.14
C PRO A 17 -5.84 -4.85 14.95
N PRO A 18 -5.17 -5.57 15.85
CA PRO A 18 -3.75 -5.91 15.70
C PRO A 18 -3.48 -6.55 14.34
N ILE A 19 -2.35 -6.20 13.71
CA ILE A 19 -1.88 -6.80 12.44
C ILE A 19 -1.21 -8.16 12.72
N ASP A 20 -1.62 -8.84 13.79
CA ASP A 20 -0.98 -10.07 14.22
C ASP A 20 -1.54 -11.25 13.41
N GLY A 21 -0.64 -12.01 12.79
CA GLY A 21 -0.99 -13.16 11.98
C GLY A 21 -1.57 -12.84 10.60
N LEU A 22 -1.94 -13.89 9.89
CA LEU A 22 -2.36 -13.85 8.49
C LEU A 22 -3.60 -12.96 8.27
N GLU A 23 -4.64 -13.11 9.09
CA GLU A 23 -5.88 -12.35 8.91
C GLU A 23 -5.72 -10.85 9.22
N GLY A 24 -4.88 -10.50 10.20
CA GLY A 24 -4.52 -9.12 10.47
C GLY A 24 -3.80 -8.47 9.29
N PHE A 25 -2.89 -9.21 8.65
CA PHE A 25 -2.20 -8.73 7.45
C PHE A 25 -3.14 -8.59 6.23
N LYS A 26 -4.07 -9.54 6.03
CA LYS A 26 -5.11 -9.41 5.00
C LYS A 26 -5.97 -8.17 5.23
N ASP A 27 -6.42 -7.93 6.45
CA ASP A 27 -7.22 -6.76 6.79
C ASP A 27 -6.47 -5.43 6.58
N LEU A 28 -5.17 -5.39 6.93
CA LEU A 28 -4.29 -4.28 6.61
C LEU A 28 -4.31 -3.98 5.10
N LEU A 29 -4.10 -4.99 4.25
CA LEU A 29 -4.12 -4.83 2.80
C LEU A 29 -5.46 -4.29 2.30
N ARG A 30 -6.59 -4.84 2.80
CA ARG A 30 -7.93 -4.36 2.43
C ARG A 30 -8.13 -2.87 2.76
N ARG A 31 -7.77 -2.47 3.99
CA ARG A 31 -7.89 -1.07 4.43
C ARG A 31 -6.99 -0.14 3.63
N TYR A 32 -5.76 -0.56 3.39
CA TYR A 32 -4.80 0.23 2.64
C TYR A 32 -5.24 0.46 1.19
N ILE A 33 -5.71 -0.58 0.50
CA ILE A 33 -6.23 -0.48 -0.87
C ILE A 33 -7.44 0.48 -0.95
N ARG A 34 -8.41 0.34 -0.04
CA ARG A 34 -9.57 1.25 0.02
C ARG A 34 -9.16 2.70 0.27
N HIS A 35 -8.16 2.90 1.11
CA HIS A 35 -7.61 4.23 1.35
C HIS A 35 -7.00 4.81 0.07
N CYS A 36 -6.17 4.04 -0.65
CA CYS A 36 -5.58 4.48 -1.92
C CYS A 36 -6.63 4.82 -2.98
N ALA A 37 -7.72 4.05 -3.06
CA ALA A 37 -8.83 4.34 -3.98
C ALA A 37 -9.56 5.65 -3.65
N THR A 38 -9.69 5.94 -2.35
CA THR A 38 -10.38 7.15 -1.86
C THR A 38 -9.50 8.39 -2.00
N ASN A 39 -8.19 8.27 -1.75
CA ASN A 39 -7.24 9.39 -1.68
C ASN A 39 -5.99 9.18 -2.58
N PRO A 40 -6.14 9.07 -3.91
CA PRO A 40 -5.03 8.73 -4.80
C PRO A 40 -3.98 9.85 -4.94
N ASP A 41 -4.34 11.10 -4.67
CA ASP A 41 -3.48 12.27 -4.94
C ASP A 41 -2.19 12.25 -4.12
N HIS A 42 -2.25 11.74 -2.90
CA HIS A 42 -1.02 11.54 -2.12
C HIS A 42 -0.07 10.58 -2.81
N ALA A 43 -0.58 9.41 -3.23
CA ALA A 43 0.24 8.41 -3.90
C ALA A 43 0.82 8.95 -5.21
N ARG A 44 0.04 9.74 -5.96
CA ARG A 44 0.52 10.42 -7.19
C ARG A 44 1.66 11.39 -6.90
N ILE A 45 1.52 12.25 -5.90
CA ILE A 45 2.58 13.19 -5.51
C ILE A 45 3.81 12.40 -5.09
N MET A 46 3.67 11.43 -4.20
CA MET A 46 4.80 10.62 -3.73
C MET A 46 5.54 9.91 -4.87
N VAL A 47 4.82 9.24 -5.76
CA VAL A 47 5.42 8.54 -6.91
C VAL A 47 6.10 9.53 -7.85
N SER A 48 5.47 10.66 -8.15
CA SER A 48 6.06 11.70 -9.00
C SER A 48 7.35 12.26 -8.40
N GLU A 49 7.33 12.66 -7.13
CA GLU A 49 8.51 13.21 -6.45
C GLU A 49 9.62 12.15 -6.31
N ALA A 50 9.26 10.88 -6.08
CA ALA A 50 10.23 9.79 -6.00
C ALA A 50 10.92 9.50 -7.35
N MET A 51 10.21 9.64 -8.47
CA MET A 51 10.79 9.46 -9.81
C MET A 51 11.71 10.61 -10.22
N ILE A 52 11.36 11.84 -9.86
CA ILE A 52 12.13 13.04 -10.24
C ILE A 52 13.32 13.23 -9.29
N GLY A 53 13.13 12.98 -8.00
CA GLY A 53 14.09 13.32 -6.95
C GLY A 53 14.11 14.80 -6.61
N GLY A 54 15.14 15.23 -5.88
CA GLY A 54 15.39 16.64 -5.55
C GLY A 54 14.88 17.10 -4.19
N GLU A 55 14.87 18.41 -3.98
CA GLU A 55 14.66 19.03 -2.67
C GLU A 55 13.31 18.68 -2.05
N ARG A 56 12.26 18.58 -2.86
CA ARG A 56 10.92 18.26 -2.36
C ARG A 56 10.82 16.80 -1.92
N LEU A 57 11.45 15.86 -2.62
CA LEU A 57 11.58 14.48 -2.13
C LEU A 57 12.36 14.44 -0.82
N GLN A 58 13.47 15.17 -0.72
CA GLN A 58 14.28 15.21 0.50
C GLN A 58 13.47 15.75 1.68
N TRP A 59 12.71 16.83 1.48
CA TRP A 59 11.82 17.36 2.50
C TRP A 59 10.76 16.34 2.94
N ILE A 60 10.17 15.60 1.99
CA ILE A 60 9.23 14.52 2.29
C ILE A 60 9.90 13.42 3.12
N VAL A 61 11.10 13.00 2.72
CA VAL A 61 11.87 11.97 3.42
C VAL A 61 12.10 12.38 4.87
N ASP A 62 12.61 13.59 5.09
CA ASP A 62 13.00 14.07 6.41
C ASP A 62 11.80 14.28 7.34
N ASN A 63 10.69 14.80 6.81
CA ASN A 63 9.54 15.20 7.62
C ASN A 63 8.52 14.08 7.81
N PHE A 64 8.45 13.09 6.90
CA PHE A 64 7.40 12.06 6.92
C PHE A 64 7.92 10.63 6.91
N LEU A 65 8.95 10.31 6.13
CA LEU A 65 9.40 8.92 5.97
C LEU A 65 10.37 8.49 7.07
N ILE A 66 11.39 9.30 7.39
CA ILE A 66 12.35 9.00 8.45
C ILE A 66 11.67 8.78 9.80
N PRO A 67 10.72 9.63 10.25
CA PRO A 67 10.03 9.43 11.53
C PRO A 67 9.28 8.08 11.63
N ARG A 68 8.93 7.48 10.49
CA ARG A 68 8.14 6.24 10.42
C ARG A 68 8.93 5.02 10.03
N ARG A 69 10.19 5.20 9.64
CA ARG A 69 11.03 4.14 9.09
C ARG A 69 11.04 2.91 9.99
N GLU A 70 11.15 3.11 11.30
CA GLU A 70 11.18 2.02 12.28
C GLU A 70 9.85 1.26 12.35
N ALA A 71 8.72 1.97 12.42
CA ALA A 71 7.39 1.35 12.44
C ALA A 71 7.11 0.56 11.15
N ILE A 72 7.55 1.09 9.99
CA ILE A 72 7.45 0.40 8.70
C ILE A 72 8.31 -0.87 8.71
N ALA A 73 9.58 -0.76 9.14
CA ALA A 73 10.50 -1.89 9.18
C ALA A 73 9.97 -3.03 10.08
N GLN A 74 9.49 -2.71 11.28
CA GLN A 74 8.94 -3.71 12.20
C GLN A 74 7.73 -4.44 11.60
N ARG A 75 6.85 -3.73 10.89
CA ARG A 75 5.69 -4.34 10.23
C ARG A 75 6.10 -5.25 9.07
N LEU A 76 7.07 -4.83 8.26
CA LEU A 76 7.59 -5.66 7.17
C LEU A 76 8.19 -6.96 7.71
N VAL A 77 8.97 -6.88 8.80
CA VAL A 77 9.55 -8.06 9.45
C VAL A 77 8.45 -8.98 9.98
N ARG A 78 7.44 -8.45 10.68
CA ARG A 78 6.32 -9.27 11.17
C ARG A 78 5.57 -9.95 10.03
N ALA A 79 5.26 -9.22 8.96
CA ALA A 79 4.59 -9.79 7.81
C ALA A 79 5.47 -10.84 7.09
N SER A 80 6.78 -10.61 6.93
CA SER A 80 7.68 -11.60 6.31
C SER A 80 7.87 -12.88 7.13
N THR A 81 7.51 -12.88 8.42
CA THR A 81 7.52 -14.10 9.25
C THR A 81 6.28 -14.96 9.11
N LEU A 82 5.29 -14.54 8.31
CA LEU A 82 4.11 -15.37 8.03
C LEU A 82 4.50 -16.54 7.12
N GLU A 83 4.27 -17.78 7.58
CA GLU A 83 4.61 -19.02 6.85
C GLU A 83 3.96 -19.11 5.45
N GLN A 84 2.91 -18.34 5.20
CA GLN A 84 2.21 -18.31 3.92
C GLN A 84 2.90 -17.42 2.87
N LEU A 85 3.83 -16.56 3.28
CA LEU A 85 4.60 -15.72 2.37
C LEU A 85 5.93 -16.40 2.02
N PRO A 86 6.40 -16.28 0.77
CA PRO A 86 7.73 -16.74 0.41
C PRO A 86 8.80 -15.91 1.14
N ASP A 87 10.02 -16.44 1.21
CA ASP A 87 11.17 -15.67 1.68
C ASP A 87 11.44 -14.51 0.71
N LEU A 88 11.18 -13.29 1.17
CA LEU A 88 11.26 -12.08 0.36
C LEU A 88 12.25 -11.11 0.99
N ASN A 89 13.10 -10.54 0.13
CA ASN A 89 13.93 -9.40 0.52
C ASN A 89 13.03 -8.26 1.07
N PRO A 90 13.29 -7.71 2.27
CA PRO A 90 12.40 -6.73 2.91
C PRO A 90 12.13 -5.46 2.09
N LEU A 91 13.15 -4.96 1.37
CA LEU A 91 13.00 -3.79 0.51
C LEU A 91 12.07 -4.10 -0.67
N SER A 92 12.27 -5.26 -1.29
CA SER A 92 11.43 -5.73 -2.39
C SER A 92 9.99 -5.95 -1.90
N PHE A 93 9.80 -6.56 -0.74
CA PHE A 93 8.48 -6.79 -0.16
C PHE A 93 7.73 -5.49 0.11
N LEU A 94 8.40 -4.46 0.65
CA LEU A 94 7.83 -3.13 0.84
C LEU A 94 7.34 -2.54 -0.49
N TYR A 95 8.18 -2.53 -1.51
CA TYR A 95 7.85 -1.91 -2.79
C TYR A 95 6.84 -2.72 -3.60
N ILE A 96 6.86 -4.05 -3.54
CA ILE A 96 5.82 -4.91 -4.12
C ILE A 96 4.48 -4.57 -3.47
N THR A 97 4.42 -4.65 -2.13
CA THR A 97 3.17 -4.43 -1.38
C THR A 97 2.59 -3.05 -1.64
N THR A 98 3.40 -2.00 -1.51
CA THR A 98 2.94 -0.62 -1.75
C THR A 98 2.51 -0.40 -3.20
N SER A 99 3.26 -0.92 -4.17
CA SER A 99 2.94 -0.76 -5.60
C SER A 99 1.65 -1.48 -5.98
N VAL A 100 1.51 -2.77 -5.65
CA VAL A 100 0.31 -3.53 -6.01
C VAL A 100 -0.94 -2.94 -5.36
N CYS A 101 -0.83 -2.35 -4.16
CA CYS A 101 -1.99 -1.75 -3.50
C CYS A 101 -2.43 -0.41 -4.11
N GLN A 102 -1.51 0.44 -4.60
CA GLN A 102 -1.84 1.82 -4.96
C GLN A 102 -1.86 2.12 -6.47
N MET A 103 -1.10 1.38 -7.28
CA MET A 103 -0.81 1.78 -8.66
C MET A 103 -2.04 1.92 -9.57
N PRO A 104 -3.08 1.06 -9.51
CA PRO A 104 -4.28 1.25 -10.32
C PRO A 104 -4.92 2.63 -10.13
N PHE A 105 -4.88 3.16 -8.90
CA PHE A 105 -5.49 4.44 -8.55
C PHE A 105 -4.58 5.64 -8.89
N VAL A 106 -3.27 5.46 -8.75
CA VAL A 106 -2.26 6.42 -9.23
C VAL A 106 -2.46 6.65 -10.73
N LEU A 107 -2.59 5.56 -11.49
CA LEU A 107 -2.73 5.54 -12.95
C LEU A 107 -4.19 5.59 -13.43
N ALA A 108 -5.14 6.04 -12.60
CA ALA A 108 -6.57 6.00 -12.93
C ALA A 108 -6.91 6.68 -14.28
N HIS A 109 -6.22 7.77 -14.63
CA HIS A 109 -6.42 8.44 -15.92
C HIS A 109 -5.97 7.60 -17.12
N GLU A 110 -4.87 6.86 -16.97
CA GLU A 110 -4.39 5.91 -17.98
C GLU A 110 -5.40 4.77 -18.16
N VAL A 111 -5.85 4.17 -17.05
CA VAL A 111 -6.83 3.06 -17.10
C VAL A 111 -8.14 3.50 -17.73
N GLN A 112 -8.64 4.69 -17.39
CA GLN A 112 -9.84 5.24 -18.01
C GLN A 112 -9.64 5.51 -19.51
N ALA A 113 -8.49 6.02 -19.92
CA ALA A 113 -8.21 6.32 -21.33
C ALA A 113 -8.02 5.05 -22.18
N LEU A 114 -7.37 4.03 -21.64
CA LEU A 114 -7.07 2.77 -22.35
C LEU A 114 -8.25 1.81 -22.37
N PHE A 115 -8.97 1.69 -21.25
CA PHE A 115 -9.96 0.63 -21.05
C PHE A 115 -11.37 1.15 -20.78
N GLY A 116 -11.56 2.46 -20.59
CA GLY A 116 -12.85 3.05 -20.25
C GLY A 116 -13.33 2.70 -18.83
N ILE A 117 -12.43 2.22 -17.96
CA ILE A 117 -12.76 1.74 -16.60
C ILE A 117 -12.42 2.81 -15.57
N ASP A 118 -13.41 3.18 -14.76
CA ASP A 118 -13.19 3.95 -13.53
C ASP A 118 -12.80 2.99 -12.39
N VAL A 119 -11.50 2.97 -12.09
CA VAL A 119 -10.90 2.15 -11.04
C VAL A 119 -11.38 2.50 -9.62
N ARG A 120 -12.08 3.62 -9.43
CA ARG A 120 -12.56 4.05 -8.12
C ARG A 120 -13.96 3.53 -7.82
N LYS A 121 -14.62 2.87 -8.78
CA LYS A 121 -15.90 2.21 -8.54
C LYS A 121 -15.74 1.10 -7.49
N PRO A 122 -16.67 0.99 -6.51
CA PRO A 122 -16.55 0.03 -5.41
C PRO A 122 -16.27 -1.41 -5.88
N GLU A 123 -16.97 -1.86 -6.93
CA GLU A 123 -16.80 -3.20 -7.49
C GLU A 123 -15.40 -3.46 -8.08
N ILE A 124 -14.74 -2.43 -8.62
CA ILE A 124 -13.38 -2.53 -9.15
C ILE A 124 -12.37 -2.52 -8.01
N VAL A 125 -12.61 -1.70 -6.98
CA VAL A 125 -11.78 -1.68 -5.76
C VAL A 125 -11.82 -3.04 -5.06
N ASP A 126 -13.01 -3.62 -4.86
CA ASP A 126 -13.15 -4.93 -4.22
C ASP A 126 -12.53 -6.05 -5.09
N ALA A 127 -12.68 -6.00 -6.42
CA ALA A 127 -12.00 -6.95 -7.31
C ALA A 127 -10.45 -6.85 -7.24
N HIS A 128 -9.92 -5.64 -7.09
CA HIS A 128 -8.49 -5.42 -6.90
C HIS A 128 -7.99 -5.95 -5.56
N ILE A 129 -8.77 -5.75 -4.49
CA ILE A 129 -8.49 -6.34 -3.17
C ILE A 129 -8.35 -7.85 -3.28
N GLU A 130 -9.34 -8.54 -3.86
CA GLU A 130 -9.31 -10.00 -3.98
C GLU A 130 -8.12 -10.47 -4.84
N SER A 131 -7.80 -9.74 -5.91
CA SER A 131 -6.62 -10.02 -6.75
C SER A 131 -5.32 -9.95 -5.95
N VAL A 132 -5.14 -8.91 -5.13
CA VAL A 132 -3.95 -8.75 -4.29
C VAL A 132 -3.86 -9.84 -3.22
N LEU A 133 -4.97 -10.18 -2.57
CA LEU A 133 -5.00 -11.25 -1.57
C LEU A 133 -4.66 -12.61 -2.20
N ASN A 134 -5.17 -12.90 -3.39
CA ASN A 134 -4.87 -14.14 -4.09
C ASN A 134 -3.39 -14.21 -4.49
N LEU A 135 -2.81 -13.09 -4.94
CA LEU A 135 -1.39 -13.02 -5.28
C LEU A 135 -0.48 -13.33 -4.08
N PHE A 136 -0.81 -12.81 -2.89
CA PHE A 136 0.02 -13.02 -1.70
C PHE A 136 -0.21 -14.38 -1.01
N PHE A 137 -1.42 -14.93 -1.02
CA PHE A 137 -1.77 -16.04 -0.12
C PHE A 137 -2.31 -17.29 -0.81
N GLN A 138 -2.66 -17.21 -2.09
CA GLN A 138 -3.26 -18.35 -2.82
C GLN A 138 -2.43 -18.79 -4.01
N TYR A 139 -1.58 -17.91 -4.56
CA TYR A 139 -0.66 -18.29 -5.63
C TYR A 139 0.41 -19.23 -5.09
N ARG A 140 0.40 -20.48 -5.55
CA ARG A 140 1.50 -21.43 -5.39
C ARG A 140 2.12 -21.62 -6.77
N ALA A 141 3.43 -21.36 -6.89
CA ALA A 141 4.18 -21.85 -8.02
C ALA A 141 4.37 -23.36 -7.79
N ASP A 142 3.75 -24.17 -8.64
CA ASP A 142 3.90 -25.62 -8.66
C ASP A 142 5.37 -26.02 -8.90
#